data_AF-A0A966PZ48-F1
#
_entry.id   AF-A0A966PZ48-F1
#
_cell.length_a   1.000
_cell.length_b   1.000
_cell.length_c   1.000
_cell.angle_alpha   90.00
_cell.angle_beta   90.00
_cell.angle_gamma   90.00
#
_symmetry.space_group_name_H-M   'P 1'
#
loop_
_entity.id
_entity.type
_entity.pdbx_description
1 polymer ?
#
loop_
_entity_poly.entity_id
_entity_poly.type
_entity_poly.pdbx_seq_one_letter_code
_entity_poly.pdbx_strand_id
1 'polypeptide(L)' 'MTKSSRFMEYMKIHLISLEQDLENISQEMESLDPESKACKELDFEYNHMAGQILTARHFLSVATDIMNETKEN' A
#
# COMPACT_ATOMS: atom_id res chain seq x y z
N MET A 1 8.06 5.15 23.05
CA MET A 1 7.31 4.34 22.06
C MET A 1 7.20 2.91 22.56
N THR A 2 6.02 2.31 22.46
CA THR A 2 5.84 0.87 22.68
C THR A 2 6.23 0.10 21.42
N LYS A 3 6.45 -1.22 21.52
CA LYS A 3 6.68 -2.05 20.33
C LYS A 3 5.53 -1.92 19.33
N SER A 4 4.30 -1.89 19.84
CA SER A 4 3.07 -1.68 19.06
C SER A 4 3.04 -0.32 18.35
N SER A 5 3.38 0.77 19.03
CA SER A 5 3.38 2.10 18.41
C SER A 5 4.42 2.22 17.29
N ARG A 6 5.59 1.60 17.47
CA ARG A 6 6.64 1.55 16.44
C ARG A 6 6.22 0.71 15.23
N PHE A 7 5.55 -0.42 15.46
CA PHE A 7 5.01 -1.24 14.38
C PHE A 7 3.95 -0.48 13.58
N MET A 8 3.04 0.23 14.24
CA MET A 8 2.03 1.07 13.58
C MET A 8 2.65 2.16 12.72
N GLU A 9 3.72 2.80 13.19
CA GLU A 9 4.47 3.81 12.42
C GLU A 9 5.14 3.19 11.19
N TYR A 10 5.78 2.03 11.34
CA TYR A 10 6.33 1.29 10.20
C TYR A 10 5.26 0.92 9.17
N MET A 11 4.10 0.43 9.61
CA MET A 11 3.01 0.07 8.69
C MET A 11 2.48 1.27 7.90
N LYS A 12 2.45 2.46 8.50
CA LYS A 12 2.10 3.71 7.80
C LYS A 12 3.14 4.08 6.75
N ILE A 13 4.42 4.01 7.09
CA ILE A 13 5.52 4.26 6.15
C ILE A 13 5.51 3.24 5.02
N HIS A 14 5.24 1.97 5.33
CA HIS A 14 5.15 0.91 4.34
C HIS A 14 3.98 1.15 3.37
N LEU A 15 2.81 1.55 3.86
CA LEU A 15 1.69 1.93 3.00
C LEU A 15 2.07 3.08 2.04
N ILE A 16 2.75 4.12 2.55
CA ILE A 16 3.23 5.23 1.71
C ILE A 16 4.19 4.72 0.64
N SER A 17 5.11 3.82 1.00
CA SER A 17 6.06 3.22 0.04
C SER A 17 5.33 2.47 -1.08
N LEU A 18 4.30 1.68 -0.74
CA LEU A 18 3.51 0.96 -1.74
C LEU A 18 2.76 1.91 -2.68
N GLU A 19 2.21 3.01 -2.13
CA GLU A 19 1.53 4.03 -2.92
C GLU A 19 2.49 4.76 -3.89
N GLN A 20 3.73 5.02 -3.45
CA GLN A 20 4.78 5.59 -4.29
C GLN A 20 5.22 4.61 -5.39
N ASP A 21 5.35 3.32 -5.07
CA ASP A 21 5.70 2.30 -6.07
C ASP A 21 4.60 2.16 -7.13
N LEU A 22 3.31 2.20 -6.74
CA LEU A 22 2.19 2.20 -7.68
C LEU A 22 2.19 3.45 -8.57
N GLU A 23 2.48 4.62 -8.01
CA GLU A 23 2.61 5.87 -8.78
C GLU A 23 3.74 5.78 -9.81
N ASN A 24 4.89 5.22 -9.44
CA ASN A 24 6.01 5.01 -10.36
C ASN A 24 5.63 4.07 -11.53
N ILE A 25 4.93 2.97 -11.24
CA ILE A 25 4.41 2.05 -12.28
C ILE A 25 3.47 2.81 -13.22
N SER A 26 2.55 3.61 -12.67
CA SER A 26 1.62 4.42 -13.47
C SER A 26 2.35 5.39 -14.39
N GLN A 27 3.37 6.08 -13.88
CA GLN A 27 4.18 7.02 -14.66
C GLN A 27 4.98 6.31 -15.76
N GLU A 28 5.51 5.11 -15.49
CA GLU A 28 6.19 4.31 -16.51
C GLU A 28 5.22 3.89 -17.63
N MET A 29 4.02 3.44 -17.27
CA MET A 29 2.97 3.08 -18.23
C MET A 29 2.57 4.24 -19.16
N GLU A 30 2.52 5.48 -18.65
CA GLU A 30 2.22 6.68 -19.46
C GLU A 30 3.24 6.92 -20.57
N SER A 31 4.48 6.44 -20.41
CA SER A 31 5.54 6.58 -21.41
C SER A 31 5.53 5.50 -22.50
N LEU A 32 4.68 4.49 -22.36
CA LEU A 32 4.61 3.32 -23.23
C LEU A 32 3.38 3.34 -24.13
N ASP A 33 3.47 2.65 -25.27
CA ASP A 33 2.30 2.30 -26.07
C ASP A 33 1.40 1.34 -25.27
N PRO A 34 0.12 1.66 -25.03
CA PRO A 34 -0.82 0.80 -24.30
C PRO A 34 -0.95 -0.62 -24.86
N GLU A 35 -0.73 -0.79 -26.18
CA GLU A 35 -0.81 -2.12 -26.80
C GLU A 35 0.49 -2.92 -26.72
N SER A 36 1.59 -2.28 -26.29
CA SER A 36 2.88 -2.92 -26.13
C SER A 36 2.85 -4.01 -25.07
N LYS A 37 3.70 -5.03 -25.27
CA LYS A 37 3.87 -6.11 -24.31
C LYS A 37 4.32 -5.58 -22.93
N ALA A 38 5.22 -4.59 -22.90
CA ALA A 38 5.72 -3.98 -21.68
C ALA A 38 4.59 -3.29 -20.88
N CYS A 39 3.71 -2.52 -21.53
CA CYS A 39 2.59 -1.87 -20.85
C CYS A 39 1.60 -2.91 -20.28
N LYS A 40 1.36 -4.02 -20.99
CA LYS A 40 0.51 -5.13 -20.50
C LYS A 40 1.12 -5.88 -19.33
N GLU A 41 2.45 -5.98 -19.24
CA GLU A 41 3.14 -6.54 -18.08
C GLU A 41 3.02 -5.60 -16.88
N LEU A 42 3.22 -4.29 -17.07
CA LEU A 42 3.04 -3.29 -16.01
C LEU A 42 1.59 -3.19 -15.52
N ASP A 43 0.58 -3.43 -16.37
CA ASP A 43 -0.82 -3.48 -15.93
C ASP A 43 -1.07 -4.62 -14.92
N PHE A 44 -0.43 -5.77 -15.09
CA PHE A 44 -0.47 -6.84 -14.11
C PHE A 44 0.20 -6.42 -12.78
N GLU A 45 1.36 -5.78 -12.86
CA GLU A 45 2.08 -5.28 -11.68
C GLU A 45 1.31 -4.19 -10.95
N TYR A 46 0.67 -3.27 -11.68
CA TYR A 46 -0.20 -2.23 -11.14
C TYR A 46 -1.34 -2.84 -10.32
N ASN A 47 -2.06 -3.81 -10.92
CA ASN A 47 -3.15 -4.50 -10.24
C ASN A 47 -2.67 -5.28 -9.01
N HIS A 48 -1.50 -5.91 -9.09
CA HIS A 48 -0.89 -6.61 -7.97
C HIS A 48 -0.57 -5.65 -6.82
N MET A 49 0.07 -4.51 -7.12
CA MET A 49 0.45 -3.50 -6.14
C MET A 49 -0.79 -2.82 -5.51
N ALA A 50 -1.82 -2.52 -6.31
CA ALA A 50 -3.09 -1.99 -5.82
C ALA A 50 -3.76 -2.92 -4.80
N GLY A 51 -3.71 -4.25 -5.03
CA GLY A 51 -4.19 -5.25 -4.08
C GLY A 51 -3.42 -5.26 -2.75
N GLN A 52 -2.10 -5.06 -2.80
CA GLN A 52 -1.27 -4.94 -1.59
C GLN A 52 -1.63 -3.68 -0.79
N ILE A 53 -1.81 -2.54 -1.46
CA ILE A 53 -2.23 -1.27 -0.83
C ILE A 53 -3.58 -1.44 -0.13
N LEU A 54 -4.56 -2.06 -0.79
CA LEU A 54 -5.88 -2.30 -0.21
C LEU A 54 -5.78 -3.15 1.08
N THR A 55 -4.95 -4.19 1.04
CA THR A 55 -4.71 -5.07 2.19
C THR A 55 -4.01 -4.33 3.33
N ALA A 56 -2.98 -3.54 3.03
CA ALA A 56 -2.26 -2.75 4.01
C ALA A 56 -3.16 -1.71 4.69
N ARG A 57 -4.01 -1.01 3.92
CA ARG A 57 -5.04 -0.08 4.46
C ARG A 57 -6.01 -0.79 5.39
N HIS A 58 -6.51 -1.97 4.99
CA HIS A 58 -7.43 -2.75 5.82
C HIS A 58 -6.78 -3.16 7.16
N PHE A 59 -5.56 -3.72 7.12
CA PHE A 59 -4.84 -4.10 8.34
C PHE A 59 -4.52 -2.91 9.23
N LEU A 60 -4.13 -1.78 8.65
CA LEU A 60 -3.88 -0.57 9.43
C LEU A 60 -5.15 -0.03 10.10
N SER A 61 -6.30 -0.13 9.43
CA SER A 61 -7.61 0.21 10.02
C SER A 61 -7.91 -0.66 11.23
N VAL A 62 -7.90 -1.99 11.05
CA VAL A 62 -8.18 -2.96 12.14
C VAL A 62 -7.19 -2.79 13.29
N ALA A 63 -5.91 -2.62 13.00
CA ALA A 63 -4.90 -2.39 14.02
C ALA A 63 -5.12 -1.06 14.75
N THR A 64 -5.61 -0.03 14.08
CA THR A 64 -5.96 1.25 14.72
C THR A 64 -7.14 1.08 15.68
N ASP A 65 -8.17 0.34 15.29
CA ASP A 65 -9.32 0.03 16.14
C ASP A 65 -8.88 -0.70 17.42
N ILE A 66 -8.09 -1.78 17.28
CA ILE A 66 -7.54 -2.55 18.41
C ILE A 66 -6.72 -1.65 19.37
N MET A 67 -5.91 -0.74 18.84
CA MET A 67 -5.10 0.15 19.69
C MET A 67 -5.96 1.17 20.44
N ASN A 68 -7.12 1.54 19.90
CA ASN A 68 -8.05 2.51 20.50
C ASN A 68 -9.02 1.87 21.50
N GLU A 69 -9.29 0.56 21.39
CA GLU A 69 -10.17 -0.21 22.30
C GLU A 69 -9.68 -0.24 23.77
N THR A 70 -8.45 0.18 24.06
CA THR A 70 -7.87 0.17 25.42
C THR A 70 -8.40 1.26 26.38
N LYS A 71 -9.53 1.91 26.09
CA LYS A 71 -10.09 3.00 26.93
C LYS A 71 -11.39 2.70 27.69
N GLU A 72 -11.96 1.48 27.63
CA GLU A 72 -13.25 1.18 28.29
C GLU A 72 -13.22 0.12 29.42
N ASN A 73 -12.14 -0.01 30.18
CA ASN A 73 -12.15 -0.79 31.44
C ASN A 73 -11.60 0.00 32.63
#